data_AF-A0A7V0P6J4-F1
#
_entry.id   AF-A0A7V0P6J4-F1
#
_cell.length_a   1.000
_cell.length_b   1.000
_cell.length_c   1.000
_cell.angle_alpha   90.00
_cell.angle_beta   90.00
_cell.angle_gamma   90.00
#
_symmetry.space_group_name_H-M   'P 1'
#
loop_
_entity.id
_entity.type
_entity.pdbx_description
1 polymer ?
#
loop_
_entity_poly.entity_id
_entity_poly.type
_entity_poly.pdbx_seq_one_letter_code
_entity_poly.pdbx_strand_id
1 'polypeptide(L)'
;MKRIGVIVVLSAILGTGAAWGAGKDVYIVGLDAAFPPFTWVERGEYKGFDVEVMRKIAELEGFRVEFRDLPWATIITALAQGKIDII
;
A
#
# COMPACT_ATOMS: atom_id res chain seq x y z
N MET A 1 28.54 11.13 -42.95
CA MET A 1 27.06 11.30 -43.02
C MET A 1 26.53 11.31 -41.59
N LYS A 2 26.73 12.41 -40.84
CA LYS A 2 25.67 13.33 -40.35
C LYS A 2 24.44 12.65 -39.75
N ARG A 3 24.48 12.33 -38.45
CA ARG A 3 23.43 12.71 -37.49
C ARG A 3 24.10 13.18 -36.20
N ILE A 4 24.17 14.51 -36.11
CA ILE A 4 24.64 15.31 -35.00
C ILE A 4 23.50 15.34 -33.97
N GLY A 5 23.86 15.23 -32.68
CA GLY A 5 22.93 15.40 -31.57
C GLY A 5 23.67 15.44 -30.24
N VAL A 6 24.75 16.23 -30.17
CA VAL A 6 25.37 16.66 -28.91
C VAL A 6 24.55 17.85 -28.40
N ILE A 7 24.18 17.86 -27.12
CA ILE A 7 24.47 18.95 -26.16
C ILE A 7 24.17 18.43 -24.75
N VAL A 8 25.24 18.42 -23.97
CA VAL A 8 25.35 18.17 -22.54
C VAL A 8 25.28 19.54 -21.84
N VAL A 9 24.63 19.57 -20.67
CA VAL A 9 24.81 20.53 -19.54
C VAL A 9 24.17 21.92 -19.63
N LEU A 10 23.30 22.21 -18.65
CA LEU A 10 23.32 23.36 -17.71
C LEU A 10 21.96 23.38 -16.98
N SER A 11 21.84 22.75 -15.82
CA SER A 11 22.14 23.33 -14.49
C SER A 11 21.20 24.48 -14.10
N ALA A 12 20.34 24.16 -13.13
CA ALA A 12 19.96 25.00 -11.98
C ALA A 12 19.34 26.39 -12.24
N ILE A 13 18.01 26.46 -12.10
CA ILE A 13 17.30 27.49 -11.33
C ILE A 13 16.13 26.75 -10.63
N LEU A 14 16.32 26.22 -9.42
CA LEU A 14 15.93 26.81 -8.13
C LEU A 14 14.57 27.53 -8.14
N GLY A 15 13.58 26.90 -7.50
CA GLY A 15 12.28 27.52 -7.25
C GLY A 15 11.39 26.68 -6.34
N THR A 16 11.82 26.50 -5.10
CA THR A 16 10.97 26.41 -3.88
C THR A 16 9.83 25.38 -3.83
N GLY A 17 9.99 24.40 -2.94
CA GLY A 17 8.85 23.92 -2.13
C GLY A 17 8.22 22.59 -2.52
N ALA A 18 8.99 21.56 -2.88
CA ALA A 18 8.46 20.21 -2.69
C ALA A 18 8.71 19.84 -1.22
N ALA A 19 7.73 20.14 -0.37
CA ALA A 19 7.66 19.56 0.96
C ALA A 19 8.00 18.07 0.86
N TRP A 20 9.08 17.66 1.51
CA TRP A 20 9.27 16.29 1.92
C TRP A 20 8.13 15.98 2.89
N GLY A 21 6.94 15.70 2.35
CA GLY A 21 5.95 14.94 3.06
C GLY A 21 6.59 13.59 3.28
N ALA A 22 7.02 13.32 4.51
CA ALA A 22 7.37 11.97 4.94
C ALA A 22 6.23 11.06 4.46
N GLY A 23 6.53 10.20 3.48
CA GLY A 23 5.53 9.32 2.91
C GLY A 23 4.99 8.44 4.02
N LYS A 24 3.67 8.46 4.26
CA LYS A 24 3.06 7.55 5.22
C LYS A 24 3.35 6.11 4.78
N ASP A 25 3.94 5.34 5.67
CA ASP A 25 4.18 3.91 5.46
C ASP A 25 2.87 3.22 5.03
N VAL A 26 2.97 2.29 4.10
CA VAL A 26 1.84 1.49 3.62
C VAL A 26 2.07 0.06 4.06
N TYR A 27 1.14 -0.49 4.83
CA TYR A 27 1.15 -1.90 5.22
C TYR A 27 0.13 -2.67 4.39
N ILE A 28 0.55 -3.82 3.86
CA ILE A 28 -0.31 -4.74 3.13
C ILE A 28 -0.93 -5.71 4.14
N VAL A 29 -2.25 -5.64 4.29
CA VAL A 29 -3.03 -6.47 5.21
C VAL A 29 -3.62 -7.62 4.41
N GLY A 30 -3.17 -8.84 4.67
CA GLY A 30 -3.80 -10.04 4.14
C GLY A 30 -5.08 -10.35 4.91
N LEU A 31 -6.13 -10.73 4.20
CA LEU A 31 -7.36 -11.26 4.81
C LEU A 31 -7.97 -12.35 3.94
N ASP A 32 -8.88 -13.14 4.51
CA ASP A 32 -9.75 -14.04 3.74
C ASP A 32 -11.13 -13.37 3.60
N ALA A 33 -11.52 -12.95 2.40
CA ALA A 33 -12.77 -12.24 2.18
C ALA A 33 -14.03 -13.15 2.15
N ALA A 34 -13.90 -14.41 2.56
CA ALA A 34 -15.02 -15.35 2.69
C ALA A 34 -15.46 -15.58 4.14
N PHE A 35 -15.13 -14.68 5.07
CA PHE A 35 -15.35 -14.86 6.51
C PHE A 35 -16.18 -13.75 7.18
N PRO A 36 -17.45 -13.55 6.78
CA PRO A 36 -18.34 -12.63 7.49
C PRO A 36 -18.63 -13.12 8.92
N PRO A 37 -18.83 -12.22 9.90
CA PRO A 37 -18.88 -10.76 9.79
C PRO A 37 -17.50 -10.08 9.97
N PHE A 38 -16.41 -10.82 9.90
CA PHE A 38 -15.06 -10.29 10.13
C PHE A 38 -14.48 -9.65 8.88
N THR A 39 -14.60 -10.34 7.74
CA THR A 39 -14.03 -9.91 6.46
C THR A 39 -14.88 -10.42 5.29
N TRP A 40 -15.36 -9.51 4.43
CA TRP A 40 -15.98 -9.85 3.15
C TRP A 40 -15.84 -8.71 2.13
N VAL A 41 -16.16 -9.00 0.86
CA VAL A 41 -16.29 -7.98 -0.19
C VAL A 41 -17.76 -7.62 -0.42
N GLU A 42 -18.08 -6.34 -0.35
CA GLU A 42 -19.37 -5.79 -0.77
C GLU A 42 -19.15 -4.68 -1.78
N ARG A 43 -19.72 -4.83 -2.98
CA ARG A 43 -19.62 -3.84 -4.07
C ARG A 43 -18.17 -3.42 -4.40
N GLY A 44 -17.23 -4.36 -4.27
CA GLY A 44 -15.81 -4.12 -4.54
C GLY A 44 -15.02 -3.52 -3.39
N GLU A 45 -15.65 -3.29 -2.23
CA GLU A 45 -14.99 -2.81 -1.02
C GLU A 45 -14.87 -3.93 0.03
N TYR A 46 -13.72 -4.02 0.68
CA TYR A 46 -13.58 -4.85 1.88
C TYR A 46 -14.36 -4.24 3.05
N LYS A 47 -15.11 -5.10 3.74
CA LYS A 47 -15.97 -4.80 4.89
C LYS A 47 -15.77 -5.84 5.99
N GLY A 48 -16.20 -5.48 7.19
CA GLY A 48 -16.27 -6.35 8.36
C GLY A 48 -15.47 -5.83 9.53
N PHE A 49 -15.63 -6.51 10.67
CA PHE A 49 -15.07 -6.05 11.95
C PHE A 49 -13.55 -5.84 11.84
N ASP A 50 -12.81 -6.80 11.30
CA ASP A 50 -11.34 -6.74 11.24
C ASP A 50 -10.88 -5.63 10.28
N VAL A 51 -11.60 -5.42 9.18
CA VAL A 51 -11.33 -4.33 8.22
C VAL A 51 -11.48 -2.97 8.88
N GLU A 52 -12.56 -2.77 9.66
CA GLU A 52 -12.81 -1.50 10.35
C GLU A 52 -11.81 -1.26 11.49
N VAL A 53 -11.46 -2.31 12.25
CA VAL A 53 -10.40 -2.24 13.28
C VAL A 53 -9.08 -1.82 12.64
N MET A 54 -8.68 -2.45 11.53
CA MET A 54 -7.41 -2.15 10.88
C MET A 54 -7.38 -0.74 10.28
N ARG A 55 -8.48 -0.28 9.67
CA ARG A 55 -8.63 1.12 9.23
C ARG A 55 -8.47 2.08 10.41
N LYS A 56 -9.05 1.77 11.57
CA LYS A 56 -8.95 2.63 12.75
C LYS A 56 -7.55 2.67 13.35
N ILE A 57 -6.86 1.54 13.39
CA ILE A 57 -5.44 1.49 13.82
C ILE A 57 -4.59 2.35 12.87
N ALA A 58 -4.76 2.20 11.56
CA ALA A 58 -4.02 3.00 10.57
C ALA A 58 -4.26 4.51 10.74
N GLU A 59 -5.49 4.91 11.03
CA GLU A 59 -5.84 6.31 11.32
C GLU A 59 -5.12 6.84 12.56
N LEU A 60 -5.12 6.06 13.66
CA LEU A 60 -4.50 6.45 14.94
C LEU A 60 -2.97 6.52 14.86
N GLU A 61 -2.36 5.56 14.18
CA GLU A 61 -0.89 5.43 14.08
C GLU A 61 -0.30 6.24 12.91
N GLY A 62 -1.16 6.81 12.05
CA GLY A 62 -0.73 7.70 10.97
C GLY A 62 -0.15 7.00 9.74
N PHE A 63 -0.31 5.70 9.58
CA PHE A 63 0.07 4.93 8.39
C PHE A 63 -1.13 4.68 7.44
N ARG A 64 -0.89 4.03 6.30
CA ARG A 64 -1.92 3.59 5.36
C ARG A 64 -1.96 2.07 5.28
N VAL A 65 -3.11 1.52 4.90
CA VAL A 65 -3.28 0.08 4.68
C VAL A 65 -3.82 -0.20 3.29
N GLU A 66 -3.35 -1.29 2.69
CA GLU A 66 -3.92 -1.90 1.49
C GLU A 66 -4.32 -3.33 1.81
N PHE A 67 -5.57 -3.68 1.54
CA PHE A 67 -6.08 -5.02 1.81
C PHE A 67 -5.86 -5.95 0.61
N ARG A 68 -5.44 -7.19 0.88
CA ARG A 68 -5.23 -8.24 -0.12
C ARG A 68 -5.97 -9.50 0.30
N ASP A 69 -6.98 -9.86 -0.49
CA ASP A 69 -7.69 -11.13 -0.34
C ASP A 69 -6.75 -12.31 -0.68
N LEU A 70 -6.65 -13.26 0.25
CA LEU A 70 -5.83 -14.45 0.16
C LEU A 70 -6.60 -15.64 0.77
N PRO A 71 -6.55 -16.83 0.15
CA PRO A 71 -7.09 -18.03 0.78
C PRO A 71 -6.40 -18.30 2.12
N TRP A 72 -7.17 -18.64 3.16
CA TRP A 72 -6.66 -19.00 4.48
C TRP A 72 -5.52 -20.04 4.46
N ALA A 73 -5.55 -20.99 3.53
CA ALA A 73 -4.50 -22.00 3.39
C ALA A 73 -3.11 -21.44 3.04
N THR A 74 -3.03 -20.22 2.49
CA THR A 74 -1.79 -19.63 1.94
C THR A 74 -1.33 -18.37 2.65
N ILE A 75 -2.16 -17.79 3.50
CA ILE A 75 -1.96 -16.46 4.08
C ILE A 75 -0.74 -16.40 5.02
N ILE A 76 -0.49 -17.45 5.81
CA ILE A 76 0.70 -17.56 6.67
C ILE A 76 1.99 -17.61 5.83
N THR A 77 1.96 -18.34 4.71
CA THR A 77 3.10 -18.38 3.77
C THR A 77 3.33 -17.03 3.12
N ALA A 78 2.25 -16.30 2.77
CA ALA A 78 2.35 -14.96 2.22
C ALA A 78 3.01 -13.99 3.22
N LEU A 79 2.65 -14.06 4.50
CA LEU A 79 3.28 -13.28 5.57
C LEU A 79 4.77 -13.64 5.71
N ALA A 80 5.10 -14.93 5.80
CA ALA A 80 6.48 -15.38 5.94
C ALA A 80 7.38 -14.99 4.75
N GLN A 81 6.78 -14.83 3.56
CA GLN A 81 7.46 -14.38 2.34
C GLN A 81 7.53 -12.86 2.19
N GLY A 82 6.96 -12.08 3.13
CA GLY A 82 6.88 -10.63 3.02
C GLY A 82 5.97 -10.12 1.90
N LYS A 83 5.01 -10.93 1.45
CA LYS A 83 4.00 -10.52 0.46
C LYS A 83 2.83 -9.75 1.08
N ILE A 84 2.65 -9.91 2.38
CA ILE A 84 1.77 -9.14 3.26
C ILE A 84 2.58 -8.84 4.52
N ASP A 85 2.21 -7.78 5.24
CA ASP A 85 2.88 -7.33 6.46
C ASP A 85 2.08 -7.67 7.71
N ILE A 86 0.75 -7.78 7.56
CA ILE A 86 -0.22 -8.02 8.63
C ILE A 86 -1.21 -9.08 8.15
N ILE A 87 -1.69 -9.92 9.06
CA ILE A 87 -2.80 -10.87 8.88
C ILE A 87 -3.79 -10.71 10.03
#